data_AF-A0A1R1XCK6-F1
#
_entry.id   AF-A0A1R1XCK6-F1
#
_cell.length_a   1.000
_cell.length_b   1.000
_cell.length_c   1.000
_cell.angle_alpha   90.00
_cell.angle_beta   90.00
_cell.angle_gamma   90.00
#
_symmetry.space_group_name_H-M   'P 1'
#
loop_
_entity.id
_entity.type
_entity.pdbx_description
1 polymer ?
#
loop_
_entity_poly.entity_id
_entity_poly.type
_entity_poly.pdbx_seq_one_letter_code
_entity_poly.pdbx_strand_id
1 'polypeptide(L)'
;MRISLYVNNLLCRVSKFSEEDVSNGILYDLDKNLITENSKKLEIWKQHFSDLAKDTTGDSCDPSKCQALLSDDSDYFPECDYSISWADITAALNDTPNNKAPGADGVPSEIWKLVMAEKLPTSDLAKIIFKIIKMMYDSGNIPKSMTTSVVVPVPMKGDMKDPNNYRGISLIPTLIKLLAKIVSTKLAAIDKKYNILDKEQAGFSNF
;
A
#
# COMPACT_ATOMS: atom_id res chain seq x y z
N MET A 1 -2.84 -11.79 -17.45
CA MET A 1 -1.91 -12.40 -16.46
C MET A 1 -1.07 -11.38 -15.69
N ARG A 2 -0.91 -10.13 -16.16
CA ARG A 2 -0.04 -9.12 -15.49
C ARG A 2 -0.61 -8.51 -14.20
N ILE A 3 -1.91 -8.23 -14.15
CA ILE A 3 -2.54 -7.65 -12.94
C ILE A 3 -2.61 -8.65 -11.77
N SER A 4 -2.81 -9.95 -12.05
CA SER A 4 -2.86 -11.02 -11.03
C SER A 4 -1.57 -11.13 -10.20
N LEU A 5 -0.40 -10.86 -10.80
CA LEU A 5 0.88 -10.90 -10.10
C LEU A 5 1.06 -9.76 -9.07
N TYR A 6 0.37 -8.62 -9.25
CA TYR A 6 0.44 -7.49 -8.30
C TYR A 6 -0.26 -7.77 -6.99
N VAL A 7 -1.42 -8.43 -7.06
CA VAL A 7 -2.22 -8.73 -5.87
C VAL A 7 -1.40 -9.59 -4.91
N ASN A 8 -0.68 -10.59 -5.43
CA ASN A 8 0.16 -11.47 -4.62
C ASN A 8 1.41 -10.76 -4.05
N ASN A 9 2.05 -9.85 -4.80
CA ASN A 9 3.29 -9.20 -4.38
C ASN A 9 3.11 -7.96 -3.47
N LEU A 10 1.94 -7.32 -3.44
CA LEU A 10 1.67 -6.21 -2.51
C LEU A 10 1.34 -6.66 -1.08
N LEU A 11 1.06 -7.96 -0.88
CA LEU A 11 0.63 -8.54 0.40
C LEU A 11 1.81 -8.90 1.31
N CYS A 12 2.98 -9.26 0.75
CA CYS A 12 4.19 -9.56 1.52
C CYS A 12 4.92 -8.28 1.98
N ARG A 13 4.40 -7.62 3.01
CA ARG A 13 4.97 -6.37 3.57
C ARG A 13 5.96 -6.65 4.70
N VAL A 14 7.08 -5.94 4.70
CA VAL A 14 7.97 -5.88 5.85
C VAL A 14 7.65 -4.58 6.62
N SER A 15 7.26 -4.70 7.88
CA SER A 15 6.97 -3.55 8.73
C SER A 15 8.23 -3.09 9.48
N LYS A 16 8.53 -1.79 9.41
CA LYS A 16 9.38 -1.07 10.35
C LYS A 16 8.51 -0.15 11.20
N PHE A 17 8.95 0.17 12.41
CA PHE A 17 8.28 1.14 13.28
C PHE A 17 9.12 2.41 13.32
N SER A 18 8.50 3.59 13.18
CA SER A 18 9.20 4.86 13.38
C SER A 18 9.28 5.16 14.87
N GLU A 19 10.45 5.60 15.32
CA GLU A 19 10.67 6.05 16.70
C GLU A 19 10.03 7.43 16.97
N GLU A 20 9.80 8.20 15.91
CA GLU A 20 9.38 9.60 15.98
C GLU A 20 7.87 9.78 16.27
N ASP A 21 7.04 8.74 16.04
CA ASP A 21 5.57 8.81 16.21
C ASP A 21 5.05 8.05 17.44
N VAL A 22 5.94 7.66 18.35
CA VAL A 22 5.52 7.03 19.62
C VAL A 22 4.75 8.08 20.39
N SER A 23 3.43 7.90 20.50
CA SER A 23 2.55 8.82 21.19
C SER A 23 3.18 9.30 22.51
N ASN A 24 3.23 10.61 22.73
CA ASN A 24 3.72 11.23 23.98
C ASN A 24 2.95 10.77 25.24
N GLY A 25 1.92 9.94 25.08
CA GLY A 25 1.14 9.32 26.15
C GLY A 25 1.86 8.20 26.90
N ILE A 26 1.18 7.74 27.94
CA ILE A 26 1.55 6.60 28.78
C ILE A 26 0.82 5.37 28.20
N LEU A 27 1.49 4.21 28.18
CA LEU A 27 0.92 2.95 27.66
C LEU A 27 0.85 1.89 28.74
N TYR A 28 -0.12 0.98 28.63
CA TYR A 28 -0.16 -0.24 29.40
C TYR A 28 0.73 -1.31 28.75
N ASP A 29 1.48 -2.05 29.56
CA ASP A 29 2.03 -3.34 29.15
C ASP A 29 0.96 -4.46 29.24
N LEU A 30 1.35 -5.69 28.93
CA LEU A 30 0.46 -6.86 28.98
C LEU A 30 -0.12 -7.12 30.39
N ASP A 31 0.59 -6.72 31.44
CA ASP A 31 0.23 -6.88 32.84
C ASP A 31 -0.52 -5.64 33.40
N LYS A 32 -0.86 -4.67 32.54
CA LYS A 32 -1.50 -3.39 32.87
C LYS A 32 -0.67 -2.45 33.75
N ASN A 33 0.65 -2.58 33.73
CA ASN A 33 1.53 -1.58 34.32
C ASN A 33 1.69 -0.38 33.39
N LEU A 34 1.85 0.81 33.99
CA LEU A 34 2.03 2.06 33.24
C LEU A 34 3.48 2.22 32.78
N ILE A 35 3.66 2.38 31.48
CA ILE A 35 4.95 2.56 30.81
C ILE A 35 5.08 3.98 30.28
N THR A 36 6.10 4.68 30.77
CA THR A 36 6.40 6.08 30.43
C THR A 36 7.65 6.21 29.56
N GLU A 37 8.54 5.23 29.58
CA GLU A 37 9.80 5.21 28.82
C GLU A 37 9.54 4.94 27.32
N ASN A 38 10.11 5.77 26.45
CA ASN A 38 9.87 5.68 24.99
C ASN A 38 10.42 4.39 24.36
N SER A 39 11.56 3.88 24.84
CA SER A 39 12.13 2.61 24.36
C SER A 39 11.19 1.43 24.62
N LYS A 40 10.65 1.33 25.86
CA LYS A 40 9.68 0.29 26.21
C LYS A 40 8.36 0.44 25.47
N LYS A 41 7.90 1.68 25.25
CA LYS A 41 6.71 1.95 24.42
C LYS A 41 6.90 1.45 22.98
N LEU A 42 8.08 1.66 22.40
CA LEU A 42 8.41 1.16 21.07
C LEU A 42 8.37 -0.37 21.01
N GLU A 43 8.92 -1.03 22.02
CA GLU A 43 8.87 -2.49 22.12
C GLU A 43 7.43 -3.00 22.22
N ILE A 44 6.59 -2.35 23.03
CA ILE A 44 5.16 -2.68 23.14
C ILE A 44 4.45 -2.52 21.81
N TRP A 45 4.63 -1.39 21.11
CA TRP A 45 4.01 -1.18 19.81
C TRP A 45 4.48 -2.18 18.76
N LYS A 46 5.80 -2.43 18.73
CA LYS A 46 6.41 -3.40 17.83
C LYS A 46 5.83 -4.79 18.07
N GLN A 47 5.74 -5.21 19.33
CA GLN A 47 5.19 -6.51 19.70
C GLN A 47 3.71 -6.60 19.33
N HIS A 48 2.91 -5.62 19.75
CA HIS A 48 1.46 -5.57 19.51
C HIS A 48 1.11 -5.69 18.02
N PHE A 49 1.69 -4.84 17.17
CA PHE A 49 1.39 -4.89 15.73
C PHE A 49 2.07 -6.06 15.01
N SER A 50 3.20 -6.57 15.51
CA SER A 50 3.77 -7.81 14.99
C SER A 50 2.85 -9.00 15.27
N ASP A 51 2.26 -9.06 16.47
CA ASP A 51 1.31 -10.11 16.83
C ASP A 51 0.03 -10.02 15.99
N LEU A 52 -0.48 -8.82 15.75
CA LEU A 52 -1.61 -8.60 14.82
C LEU A 52 -1.29 -8.99 13.37
N ALA A 53 -0.03 -8.86 12.95
CA ALA A 53 0.41 -9.17 11.59
C ALA A 53 0.86 -10.63 11.40
N LYS A 54 0.91 -11.45 12.47
CA LYS A 54 1.28 -12.86 12.35
C LYS A 54 0.24 -13.62 11.54
N ASP A 55 0.69 -14.21 10.44
CA ASP A 55 -0.11 -15.17 9.69
C ASP A 55 -0.22 -16.47 10.49
N THR A 56 -1.31 -16.60 11.24
CA THR A 56 -1.62 -17.80 12.04
C THR A 56 -2.14 -18.95 11.18
N THR A 57 -2.62 -18.63 9.97
CA THR A 57 -3.22 -19.55 9.01
C THR A 57 -2.22 -20.11 7.99
N GLY A 58 -1.11 -19.40 7.75
CA GLY A 58 -0.17 -19.72 6.67
C GLY A 58 -0.80 -19.53 5.28
N ASP A 59 -1.88 -18.75 5.20
CA ASP A 59 -2.69 -18.55 4.01
C ASP A 59 -2.44 -17.19 3.33
N SER A 60 -1.98 -16.18 4.09
CA SER A 60 -1.97 -14.78 3.63
C SER A 60 -0.85 -14.45 2.63
N CYS A 61 0.13 -15.33 2.47
CA CYS A 61 1.34 -15.08 1.66
C CYS A 61 1.72 -16.24 0.73
N ASP A 62 0.84 -17.23 0.51
CA ASP A 62 1.13 -18.36 -0.39
C ASP A 62 0.51 -18.15 -1.79
N PRO A 63 1.33 -17.87 -2.83
CA PRO A 63 0.83 -17.68 -4.19
C PRO A 63 0.08 -18.90 -4.73
N SER A 64 0.42 -20.10 -4.25
CA SER A 64 -0.19 -21.36 -4.68
C SER A 64 -1.64 -21.47 -4.20
N LYS A 65 -1.92 -20.97 -2.99
CA LYS A 65 -3.29 -20.91 -2.45
C LYS A 65 -4.13 -19.85 -3.18
N CYS A 66 -3.55 -18.69 -3.46
CA CYS A 66 -4.22 -17.68 -4.30
C CYS A 66 -4.53 -18.22 -5.69
N GLN A 67 -3.61 -18.99 -6.28
CA GLN A 67 -3.84 -19.61 -7.59
C GLN A 67 -4.91 -20.72 -7.54
N ALA A 68 -4.99 -21.47 -6.45
CA ALA A 68 -6.04 -22.48 -6.27
C ALA A 68 -7.46 -21.88 -6.13
N LEU A 69 -7.58 -20.61 -5.72
CA LEU A 69 -8.86 -19.88 -5.68
C LEU A 69 -9.31 -19.39 -7.07
N LEU A 70 -8.39 -19.30 -8.03
CA LEU A 70 -8.70 -18.95 -9.40
C LEU A 70 -9.16 -20.22 -10.13
N SER A 71 -10.45 -20.32 -10.43
CA SER A 71 -10.99 -21.39 -11.27
C SER A 71 -10.41 -21.30 -12.69
N ASP A 72 -10.19 -22.46 -13.34
CA ASP A 72 -9.68 -22.53 -14.73
C ASP A 72 -10.59 -21.79 -15.74
N ASP A 73 -11.87 -21.62 -15.42
CA ASP A 73 -12.84 -20.83 -16.19
C ASP A 73 -12.78 -19.32 -15.86
N SER A 74 -11.58 -18.75 -15.77
CA SER A 74 -11.44 -17.30 -15.51
C SER A 74 -11.70 -16.48 -16.78
N ASP A 75 -12.57 -15.48 -16.68
CA ASP A 75 -12.76 -14.51 -17.76
C ASP A 75 -11.44 -13.79 -18.09
N TYR A 76 -11.08 -13.77 -19.37
CA TYR A 76 -9.88 -13.10 -19.85
C TYR A 76 -10.17 -11.67 -20.30
N PHE A 77 -9.57 -10.70 -19.59
CA PHE A 77 -9.65 -9.28 -19.92
C PHE A 77 -8.33 -8.81 -20.57
N PRO A 78 -8.29 -8.59 -21.91
CA PRO A 78 -7.05 -8.20 -22.60
C PRO A 78 -6.46 -6.88 -22.10
N GLU A 79 -7.29 -5.98 -21.58
CA GLU A 79 -6.87 -4.70 -21.00
C GLU A 79 -5.91 -4.87 -19.81
N CYS A 80 -5.97 -6.01 -19.11
CA CYS A 80 -5.06 -6.35 -18.02
C CYS A 80 -3.61 -6.49 -18.48
N ASP A 81 -3.38 -6.83 -19.75
CA ASP A 81 -2.04 -7.07 -20.28
C ASP A 81 -1.45 -5.82 -20.96
N TYR A 82 -2.23 -4.74 -21.10
CA TYR A 82 -1.76 -3.47 -21.64
C TYR A 82 -0.71 -2.85 -20.72
N SER A 83 0.40 -2.42 -21.29
CA SER A 83 1.46 -1.75 -20.54
C SER A 83 1.00 -0.35 -20.07
N ILE A 84 1.74 0.21 -19.13
CA ILE A 84 1.52 1.58 -18.65
C ILE A 84 2.07 2.58 -19.68
N SER A 85 1.26 3.59 -19.98
CA SER A 85 1.63 4.78 -20.74
C SER A 85 2.03 5.92 -19.81
N TRP A 86 2.70 6.94 -20.36
CA TRP A 86 3.00 8.16 -19.59
C TRP A 86 1.72 8.89 -19.14
N ALA A 87 0.66 8.83 -19.96
CA ALA A 87 -0.63 9.44 -19.62
C ALA A 87 -1.28 8.78 -18.39
N ASP A 88 -1.12 7.47 -18.21
CA ASP A 88 -1.60 6.78 -17.01
C ASP A 88 -0.89 7.31 -15.75
N ILE A 89 0.41 7.57 -15.85
CA ILE A 89 1.22 8.09 -14.74
C ILE A 89 0.81 9.53 -14.42
N THR A 90 0.72 10.42 -15.41
CA THR A 90 0.36 11.81 -15.17
C THR A 90 -1.08 11.96 -14.66
N ALA A 91 -2.01 11.15 -15.15
CA ALA A 91 -3.37 11.09 -14.63
C ALA A 91 -3.39 10.64 -13.15
N ALA A 92 -2.64 9.59 -12.80
CA ALA A 92 -2.55 9.10 -11.43
C ALA A 92 -1.84 10.10 -10.50
N LEU A 93 -0.82 10.81 -10.97
CA LEU A 93 -0.15 11.88 -10.24
C LEU A 93 -1.10 13.05 -9.94
N ASN A 94 -1.91 13.44 -10.93
CA ASN A 94 -2.89 14.50 -10.77
C ASN A 94 -3.91 14.18 -9.68
N ASP A 95 -4.38 12.93 -9.64
CA ASP A 95 -5.36 12.46 -8.64
C ASP A 95 -4.73 12.11 -7.27
N THR A 96 -3.40 12.07 -7.17
CA THR A 96 -2.73 11.80 -5.88
C THR A 96 -2.90 13.02 -4.97
N PRO A 97 -3.40 12.90 -3.73
CA PRO A 97 -3.56 14.05 -2.85
C PRO A 97 -2.22 14.57 -2.31
N ASN A 98 -2.12 15.89 -2.09
CA ASN A 98 -0.96 16.52 -1.44
C ASN A 98 -1.01 16.36 0.10
N ASN A 99 0.11 16.67 0.75
CA ASN A 99 0.32 16.68 2.19
C ASN A 99 0.03 15.31 2.84
N LYS A 100 0.35 14.22 2.12
CA LYS A 100 0.29 12.87 2.68
C LYS A 100 1.65 12.46 3.20
N ALA A 101 1.64 11.73 4.32
CA ALA A 101 2.85 11.22 4.93
C ALA A 101 3.63 10.30 3.95
N PRO A 102 4.95 10.52 3.79
CA PRO A 102 5.80 9.66 2.97
C PRO A 102 5.98 8.28 3.61
N GLY A 103 6.58 7.35 2.86
CA GLY A 103 6.98 6.07 3.41
C GLY A 103 8.30 6.17 4.17
N ALA A 104 8.93 5.02 4.41
CA ALA A 104 10.26 4.94 5.04
C ALA A 104 11.37 5.65 4.22
N ASP A 105 11.12 5.98 2.96
CA ASP A 105 12.03 6.71 2.07
C ASP A 105 12.00 8.23 2.30
N GLY A 106 11.01 8.74 3.04
CA GLY A 106 10.85 10.17 3.31
C GLY A 106 10.46 11.00 2.08
N VAL A 107 10.11 10.39 0.94
CA VAL A 107 9.82 11.13 -0.30
C VAL A 107 8.33 11.42 -0.44
N PRO A 108 7.90 12.69 -0.36
CA PRO A 108 6.49 13.06 -0.49
C PRO A 108 6.03 13.01 -1.95
N SER A 109 4.72 12.89 -2.16
CA SER A 109 4.11 12.76 -3.50
C SER A 109 4.36 13.97 -4.41
N GLU A 110 4.56 15.14 -3.81
CA GLU A 110 4.73 16.44 -4.44
C GLU A 110 5.99 16.50 -5.30
N ILE A 111 7.03 15.76 -4.93
CA ILE A 111 8.25 15.63 -5.73
C ILE A 111 7.92 15.01 -7.09
N TRP A 112 7.06 13.98 -7.11
CA TRP A 112 6.67 13.32 -8.35
C TRP A 112 5.74 14.18 -9.20
N LYS A 113 5.01 15.11 -8.60
CA LYS A 113 4.12 16.03 -9.32
C LYS A 113 4.86 17.12 -10.11
N LEU A 114 6.15 17.32 -9.86
CA LEU A 114 6.97 18.31 -10.59
C LEU A 114 7.00 18.04 -12.10
N VAL A 115 6.82 16.77 -12.51
CA VAL A 115 6.84 16.35 -13.93
C VAL A 115 5.44 16.15 -14.51
N MET A 116 4.38 16.42 -13.75
CA MET A 116 2.99 16.15 -14.15
C MET A 116 2.55 16.94 -15.38
N ALA A 117 3.11 18.15 -15.58
CA ALA A 117 2.79 18.99 -16.72
C ALA A 117 3.47 18.54 -18.03
N GLU A 118 4.41 17.60 -17.97
CA GLU A 118 5.10 17.11 -19.16
C GLU A 118 4.18 16.19 -19.98
N LYS A 119 3.99 16.51 -21.26
CA LYS A 119 3.22 15.66 -22.19
C LYS A 119 3.91 14.32 -22.50
N LEU A 120 5.23 14.29 -22.39
CA LEU A 120 6.09 13.12 -22.61
C LEU A 120 7.20 13.13 -21.55
N PRO A 121 7.76 11.98 -21.14
CA PRO A 121 8.79 11.95 -20.10
C PRO A 121 10.14 12.43 -20.66
N THR A 122 10.36 13.74 -20.61
CA THR A 122 11.52 14.38 -21.24
C THR A 122 12.61 14.76 -20.25
N SER A 123 12.21 15.23 -19.05
CA SER A 123 13.17 15.48 -17.97
C SER A 123 13.73 14.18 -17.41
N ASP A 124 14.89 14.26 -16.75
CA ASP A 124 15.53 13.09 -16.16
C ASP A 124 14.66 12.47 -15.06
N LEU A 125 13.99 13.31 -14.26
CA LEU A 125 13.04 12.86 -13.25
C LEU A 125 11.86 12.10 -13.89
N ALA A 126 11.27 12.64 -14.97
CA ALA A 126 10.16 12.00 -15.67
C ALA A 126 10.56 10.64 -16.27
N LYS A 127 11.75 10.58 -16.89
CA LYS A 127 12.30 9.33 -17.45
C LYS A 127 12.53 8.28 -16.36
N ILE A 128 13.07 8.69 -15.21
CA ILE A 128 13.32 7.78 -14.07
C ILE A 128 12.01 7.24 -13.52
N ILE A 129 11.03 8.10 -13.23
CA ILE A 129 9.73 7.68 -12.70
C ILE A 129 9.04 6.74 -13.69
N PHE A 130 8.99 7.10 -14.97
CA PHE A 130 8.38 6.27 -16.00
C PHE A 130 9.05 4.90 -16.06
N LYS A 131 10.39 4.86 -16.08
CA LYS A 131 11.15 3.62 -16.12
C LYS A 131 10.87 2.74 -14.91
N ILE A 132 10.90 3.30 -13.69
CA ILE A 132 10.68 2.55 -12.45
C ILE A 132 9.25 1.97 -12.40
N ILE A 133 8.23 2.81 -12.63
CA ILE A 133 6.82 2.39 -12.61
C ILE A 133 6.56 1.34 -13.69
N LYS A 134 7.05 1.56 -14.90
CA LYS A 134 6.91 0.62 -16.01
C LYS A 134 7.62 -0.71 -15.73
N MET A 135 8.85 -0.68 -15.21
CA MET A 135 9.58 -1.89 -14.84
C MET A 135 8.84 -2.69 -13.78
N MET A 136 8.36 -2.02 -12.73
CA MET A 136 7.53 -2.69 -11.72
C MET A 136 6.32 -3.30 -12.41
N TYR A 137 5.53 -2.50 -13.15
CA TYR A 137 4.29 -2.90 -13.83
C TYR A 137 4.42 -4.04 -14.86
N ASP A 138 5.45 -4.02 -15.68
CA ASP A 138 5.63 -5.03 -16.73
C ASP A 138 6.18 -6.34 -16.15
N SER A 139 6.96 -6.29 -15.06
CA SER A 139 7.59 -7.47 -14.45
C SER A 139 6.76 -8.15 -13.36
N GLY A 140 5.80 -7.45 -12.75
CA GLY A 140 5.10 -7.97 -11.57
C GLY A 140 5.90 -7.83 -10.27
N ASN A 141 7.14 -7.33 -10.33
CA ASN A 141 8.09 -7.39 -9.22
C ASN A 141 8.29 -6.01 -8.58
N ILE A 142 8.07 -5.94 -7.27
CA ILE A 142 8.31 -4.75 -6.46
C ILE A 142 9.64 -4.93 -5.71
N PRO A 143 10.61 -4.01 -5.84
CA PRO A 143 11.87 -4.12 -5.12
C PRO A 143 11.66 -4.23 -3.61
N LYS A 144 12.44 -5.10 -2.95
CA LYS A 144 12.37 -5.31 -1.49
C LYS A 144 12.56 -4.02 -0.68
N SER A 145 13.32 -3.07 -1.20
CA SER A 145 13.48 -1.74 -0.58
C SER A 145 12.16 -0.95 -0.54
N MET A 146 11.25 -1.21 -1.47
CA MET A 146 9.95 -0.53 -1.59
C MET A 146 8.78 -1.33 -0.97
N THR A 147 9.01 -2.56 -0.52
CA THR A 147 8.00 -3.36 0.22
C THR A 147 8.02 -3.09 1.73
N THR A 148 8.92 -2.22 2.18
CA THR A 148 9.01 -1.81 3.58
C THR A 148 8.01 -0.68 3.88
N SER A 149 7.27 -0.80 4.98
CA SER A 149 6.35 0.24 5.45
C SER A 149 6.66 0.68 6.86
N VAL A 150 6.31 1.93 7.21
CA VAL A 150 6.35 2.42 8.59
C VAL A 150 4.97 2.25 9.20
N VAL A 151 4.85 1.56 10.35
CA VAL A 151 3.57 1.42 11.05
C VAL A 151 3.45 2.52 12.10
N VAL A 152 2.40 3.33 11.98
CA VAL A 152 2.08 4.41 12.92
C VAL A 152 0.80 4.05 13.69
N PRO A 153 0.82 4.04 15.04
CA PRO A 153 -0.38 3.85 15.85
C PRO A 153 -1.30 5.07 15.75
N VAL A 154 -2.55 4.85 15.36
CA VAL A 154 -3.58 5.90 15.31
C VAL A 154 -4.69 5.58 16.32
N PRO A 155 -5.00 6.52 17.23
CA PRO A 155 -5.95 6.27 18.28
C PRO A 155 -7.37 6.05 17.76
N MET A 156 -8.07 5.12 18.39
CA MET A 156 -9.49 4.86 18.26
C MET A 156 -10.21 5.34 19.53
N LYS A 157 -11.54 5.16 19.58
CA LYS A 157 -12.31 5.46 20.79
C LYS A 157 -11.94 4.45 21.89
N GLY A 158 -11.77 4.93 23.11
CA GLY A 158 -11.47 4.08 24.27
C GLY A 158 -10.44 4.72 25.20
N ASP A 159 -9.82 3.89 26.03
CA ASP A 159 -8.68 4.30 26.86
C ASP A 159 -7.42 4.39 26.00
N MET A 160 -6.86 5.60 25.91
CA MET A 160 -5.66 5.91 25.13
C MET A 160 -4.39 5.27 25.68
N LYS A 161 -4.44 4.67 26.87
CA LYS A 161 -3.33 3.91 27.44
C LYS A 161 -3.31 2.46 26.97
N ASP A 162 -4.42 1.93 26.47
CA ASP A 162 -4.53 0.55 26.00
C ASP A 162 -4.12 0.45 24.52
N PRO A 163 -3.07 -0.31 24.17
CA PRO A 163 -2.66 -0.52 22.78
C PRO A 163 -3.78 -1.03 21.87
N ASN A 164 -4.74 -1.80 22.40
CA ASN A 164 -5.86 -2.33 21.62
C ASN A 164 -6.83 -1.24 21.12
N ASN A 165 -6.80 -0.05 21.72
CA ASN A 165 -7.57 1.10 21.27
C ASN A 165 -6.83 1.92 20.19
N TYR A 166 -5.88 1.31 19.49
CA TYR A 166 -5.17 1.92 18.37
C TYR A 166 -5.20 0.99 17.16
N ARG A 167 -5.30 1.60 15.97
CA ARG A 167 -5.08 0.90 14.71
C ARG A 167 -3.74 1.27 14.13
N GLY A 168 -3.04 0.30 13.54
CA GLY A 168 -1.81 0.54 12.82
C GLY A 168 -2.10 1.06 11.42
N ILE A 169 -1.56 2.23 11.06
CA ILE A 169 -1.57 2.71 9.67
C ILE A 169 -0.18 2.48 9.08
N SER A 170 -0.12 1.70 8.00
CA SER A 170 1.13 1.49 7.25
C SER A 170 1.38 2.62 6.26
N LEU A 171 2.45 3.37 6.49
CA LEU A 171 3.00 4.33 5.55
C LEU A 171 3.92 3.60 4.56
N ILE A 172 3.42 3.39 3.35
CA ILE A 172 4.17 2.81 2.22
C ILE A 172 4.80 3.92 1.35
N PRO A 173 5.89 3.62 0.61
CA PRO A 173 6.52 4.56 -0.32
C PRO A 173 5.53 5.16 -1.32
N THR A 174 5.69 6.44 -1.62
CA THR A 174 4.74 7.18 -2.45
C THR A 174 4.71 6.69 -3.90
N LEU A 175 5.83 6.18 -4.43
CA LEU A 175 5.87 5.52 -5.75
C LEU A 175 5.05 4.22 -5.81
N ILE A 176 4.99 3.47 -4.71
CA ILE A 176 4.16 2.25 -4.65
C ILE A 176 2.67 2.62 -4.58
N LYS A 177 2.33 3.70 -3.84
CA LYS A 177 0.97 4.26 -3.87
C LYS A 177 0.57 4.68 -5.30
N LEU A 178 1.49 5.30 -6.04
CA LEU A 178 1.27 5.69 -7.42
C LEU A 178 1.02 4.48 -8.33
N LEU A 179 1.86 3.43 -8.24
CA LEU A 179 1.65 2.19 -8.98
C LEU A 179 0.28 1.55 -8.65
N ALA A 180 -0.04 1.43 -7.35
CA ALA A 180 -1.31 0.88 -6.90
C ALA A 180 -2.51 1.68 -7.41
N LYS A 181 -2.38 3.02 -7.47
CA LYS A 181 -3.41 3.88 -8.04
C LYS A 181 -3.62 3.61 -9.53
N ILE A 182 -2.55 3.47 -10.31
CA ILE A 182 -2.64 3.15 -11.74
C ILE A 182 -3.34 1.81 -11.96
N VAL A 183 -2.94 0.78 -11.20
CA VAL A 183 -3.57 -0.55 -11.25
C VAL A 183 -5.05 -0.48 -10.86
N SER A 184 -5.38 0.23 -9.78
CA SER A 184 -6.76 0.43 -9.33
C SER A 184 -7.62 1.15 -10.37
N THR A 185 -7.10 2.20 -11.01
CA THR A 185 -7.82 2.91 -12.08
C THR A 185 -8.10 2.00 -13.27
N LYS A 186 -7.12 1.18 -13.68
CA LYS A 186 -7.33 0.20 -14.77
C LYS A 186 -8.36 -0.85 -14.41
N LEU A 187 -8.28 -1.42 -13.21
CA LEU A 187 -9.26 -2.40 -12.73
C LEU A 187 -10.67 -1.81 -12.66
N ALA A 188 -10.81 -0.57 -12.18
CA ALA A 188 -12.10 0.11 -12.16
C ALA A 188 -12.66 0.37 -13.56
N ALA A 189 -11.81 0.66 -14.55
CA ALA A 189 -12.25 0.81 -15.94
C ALA A 189 -12.75 -0.52 -16.54
N ILE A 190 -12.09 -1.62 -16.21
CA ILE A 190 -12.49 -2.98 -16.61
C ILE A 190 -13.82 -3.33 -15.94
N ASP A 191 -13.92 -3.13 -14.63
CA ASP A 191 -15.17 -3.35 -13.89
C ASP A 191 -16.33 -2.54 -14.48
N LYS A 192 -16.13 -1.25 -14.76
CA LYS A 192 -17.15 -0.41 -15.41
C LYS A 192 -17.57 -0.92 -16.79
N LYS A 193 -16.65 -1.54 -17.54
CA LYS A 193 -16.91 -2.04 -18.89
C LYS A 193 -17.65 -3.38 -18.88
N TYR A 194 -17.30 -4.27 -17.96
CA TYR A 194 -17.80 -5.65 -17.95
C TYR A 194 -18.78 -5.93 -16.80
N ASN A 195 -19.01 -4.97 -15.90
CA ASN A 195 -19.86 -5.08 -14.72
C ASN A 195 -19.49 -6.31 -13.86
N ILE A 196 -18.23 -6.37 -13.43
CA ILE A 196 -17.64 -7.52 -12.74
C ILE A 196 -18.09 -7.56 -11.28
N LEU A 197 -18.10 -6.41 -10.61
CA LEU A 197 -18.54 -6.30 -9.23
C LEU A 197 -20.06 -6.40 -9.13
N ASP A 198 -20.52 -7.15 -8.12
CA ASP A 198 -21.93 -7.22 -7.78
C ASP A 198 -22.48 -5.86 -7.34
N LYS A 199 -23.75 -5.61 -7.67
CA LYS A 199 -24.44 -4.35 -7.33
C LYS A 199 -24.53 -4.11 -5.82
N GLU A 200 -24.48 -5.18 -5.03
CA GLU A 200 -24.51 -5.13 -3.57
C GLU A 200 -23.15 -4.73 -2.96
N GLN A 201 -22.08 -4.63 -3.77
CA GLN A 201 -20.77 -4.19 -3.30
C GLN A 201 -20.76 -2.66 -3.09
N ALA A 202 -21.16 -2.25 -1.89
CA ALA A 202 -21.21 -0.85 -1.48
C ALA A 202 -19.85 -0.29 -1.01
N GLY A 203 -18.88 -1.16 -0.70
CA GLY A 203 -17.55 -0.77 -0.24
C GLY A 203 -16.54 -0.70 -1.38
N PHE A 204 -15.72 0.36 -1.42
CA PHE A 204 -14.59 0.50 -2.34
C PHE A 204 -14.95 0.43 -3.85
N SER A 205 -16.18 0.79 -4.21
CA SER A 205 -16.65 0.98 -5.59
C SER A 205 -16.61 2.46 -6.00
N ASN A 206 -16.45 2.73 -7.31
CA ASN A 206 -16.53 4.09 -7.85
C ASN A 206 -18.01 4.42 -8.13
N PHE A 207 -18.55 5.45 -7.47
CA PHE A 207 -19.88 6.01 -7.74
C PHE A 207 -19.86 7.01 -8.91
#